data_AF-A0A5D2TM29-F1
#
_entry.id   AF-A0A5D2TM29-F1
#
_cell.length_a   1.000
_cell.length_b   1.000
_cell.length_c   1.000
_cell.angle_alpha   90.00
_cell.angle_beta   90.00
_cell.angle_gamma   90.00
#
_symmetry.space_group_name_H-M   'P 1'
#
loop_
_entity.id
_entity.type
_entity.pdbx_description
1 polymer ?
#
loop_
_entity_poly.entity_id
_entity_poly.type
_entity_poly.pdbx_seq_one_letter_code
_entity_poly.pdbx_strand_id
1 'polypeptide(L)'
;MENVKDTIANLPKDDGWNAGYPLYQYQGFWCSPNFIEDIILSQEGFKAEPTDIFVCSAPKSGTTWLKALTFAIVTRTRYDTSTSPLLSKVSHDCIPTLSNSGKKLDICEPGLPLISTHTPYHALPKSVLNSDCKVVYICREPKDAFVSLYHFLAKRAPNKESPFPGEGFRSFL
;
A
#
# COMPACT_ATOMS: atom_id res chain seq x y z
N MET A 1 14.95 -3.66 15.73
CA MET A 1 15.27 -2.92 14.49
C MET A 1 16.46 -3.55 13.77
N GLU A 2 17.60 -3.82 14.43
CA GLU A 2 18.77 -4.48 13.81
C GLU A 2 18.42 -5.85 13.19
N ASN A 3 17.64 -6.68 13.91
CA ASN A 3 17.18 -7.99 13.45
C ASN A 3 16.32 -7.97 12.15
N VAL A 4 15.54 -6.90 11.91
CA VAL A 4 14.65 -6.83 10.73
C VAL A 4 15.45 -6.60 9.46
N LYS A 5 16.46 -5.72 9.53
CA LYS A 5 17.35 -5.45 8.39
C LYS A 5 18.21 -6.66 8.05
N ASP A 6 18.70 -7.37 9.07
CA ASP A 6 19.45 -8.62 8.88
C ASP A 6 18.58 -9.71 8.26
N THR A 7 17.31 -9.81 8.66
CA THR A 7 16.36 -10.74 8.05
C THR A 7 16.17 -10.44 6.57
N ILE A 8 15.93 -9.16 6.21
CA ILE A 8 15.73 -8.74 4.82
C ILE A 8 16.97 -8.98 3.97
N ALA A 9 18.16 -8.72 4.50
CA ALA A 9 19.43 -8.91 3.78
C ALA A 9 19.69 -10.37 3.37
N ASN A 10 19.11 -11.33 4.08
CA ASN A 10 19.23 -12.77 3.80
C ASN A 10 18.13 -13.32 2.87
N LEU A 11 17.17 -12.51 2.44
CA LEU A 11 16.11 -12.95 1.53
C LEU A 11 16.62 -13.08 0.09
N PRO A 12 16.03 -13.98 -0.72
CA PRO A 12 16.28 -14.02 -2.16
C PRO A 12 16.04 -12.64 -2.77
N LYS A 13 17.00 -12.15 -3.56
CA LYS A 13 16.96 -10.84 -4.20
C LYS A 13 17.05 -10.97 -5.72
N ASP A 14 16.41 -10.04 -6.40
CA ASP A 14 16.42 -9.89 -7.85
C ASP A 14 16.57 -8.40 -8.17
N ASP A 15 17.33 -8.06 -9.21
CA ASP A 15 17.53 -6.65 -9.63
C ASP A 15 16.22 -6.04 -10.20
N GLY A 16 15.17 -6.86 -10.29
CA GLY A 16 13.80 -6.48 -10.51
C GLY A 16 13.64 -5.85 -11.88
N TRP A 17 13.29 -4.58 -11.89
CA TRP A 17 12.98 -3.85 -13.11
C TRP A 17 14.08 -2.85 -13.50
N ASN A 18 15.33 -3.01 -13.06
CA ASN A 18 16.40 -2.02 -13.30
C ASN A 18 16.04 -0.58 -12.85
N ALA A 19 15.08 -0.43 -11.93
CA ALA A 19 14.59 0.86 -11.44
C ALA A 19 15.49 1.48 -10.34
N GLY A 20 16.72 0.98 -10.19
CA GLY A 20 17.70 1.45 -9.22
C GLY A 20 17.57 0.85 -7.80
N TYR A 21 16.64 -0.08 -7.57
CA TYR A 21 16.47 -0.74 -6.27
C TYR A 21 16.14 -2.24 -6.44
N PRO A 22 16.84 -3.14 -5.74
CA PRO A 22 16.56 -4.57 -5.81
C PRO A 22 15.22 -4.90 -5.14
N LEU A 23 14.56 -5.93 -5.66
CA LEU A 23 13.38 -6.55 -5.06
C LEU A 23 13.81 -7.76 -4.24
N TYR A 24 13.09 -8.02 -3.15
CA TYR A 24 13.32 -9.17 -2.29
C TYR A 24 12.05 -10.02 -2.22
N GLN A 25 12.23 -11.33 -2.15
CA GLN A 25 11.14 -12.29 -2.02
C GLN A 25 10.79 -12.48 -0.54
N TYR A 26 9.58 -12.08 -0.14
CA TYR A 26 9.07 -12.25 1.22
C TYR A 26 7.67 -12.85 1.16
N GLN A 27 7.45 -13.93 1.92
CA GLN A 27 6.13 -14.60 2.04
C GLN A 27 5.43 -14.83 0.68
N GLY A 28 6.17 -15.18 -0.38
CA GLY A 28 5.61 -15.53 -1.69
C GLY A 28 5.39 -14.36 -2.67
N PHE A 29 5.87 -13.14 -2.38
CA PHE A 29 5.81 -12.02 -3.32
C PHE A 29 7.11 -11.19 -3.32
N TRP A 30 7.31 -10.44 -4.40
CA TRP A 30 8.48 -9.58 -4.62
C TRP A 30 8.14 -8.12 -4.30
N CYS A 31 8.94 -7.47 -3.46
CA CYS A 31 8.74 -6.05 -3.12
C CYS A 31 10.02 -5.37 -2.61
N SER A 32 9.94 -4.06 -2.37
CA SER A 32 11.07 -3.27 -1.87
C SER A 32 11.40 -3.62 -0.41
N PRO A 33 12.67 -3.50 0.00
CA PRO A 33 13.07 -3.81 1.38
C PRO A 33 12.31 -2.97 2.42
N ASN A 34 12.06 -1.68 2.14
CA ASN A 34 11.29 -0.81 3.03
C ASN A 34 9.86 -1.32 3.23
N PHE A 35 9.24 -1.87 2.18
CA PHE A 35 7.88 -2.41 2.29
C PHE A 35 7.86 -3.72 3.10
N ILE A 36 8.90 -4.55 2.98
CA ILE A 36 9.05 -5.76 3.81
C ILE A 36 9.22 -5.38 5.28
N GLU A 37 10.05 -4.38 5.57
CA GLU A 37 10.22 -3.84 6.92
C GLU A 37 8.88 -3.36 7.50
N ASP A 38 8.10 -2.60 6.72
CA ASP A 38 6.74 -2.17 7.11
C ASP A 38 5.82 -3.36 7.43
N ILE A 39 5.87 -4.43 6.63
CA ILE A 39 5.05 -5.63 6.84
C ILE A 39 5.47 -6.36 8.11
N ILE A 40 6.77 -6.61 8.32
CA ILE A 40 7.29 -7.30 9.50
C ILE A 40 6.87 -6.55 10.78
N LEU A 41 7.11 -5.24 10.81
CA LEU A 41 6.76 -4.40 11.96
C LEU A 41 5.25 -4.35 12.21
N SER A 42 4.45 -4.34 11.14
CA SER A 42 2.99 -4.40 11.25
C SER A 42 2.52 -5.77 11.76
N GLN A 43 3.11 -6.86 11.31
CA GLN A 43 2.79 -8.22 11.76
C GLN A 43 3.10 -8.41 13.25
N GLU A 44 4.16 -7.80 13.76
CA GLU A 44 4.58 -7.87 15.16
C GLU A 44 3.79 -6.95 16.09
N GLY A 45 3.49 -5.72 15.65
CA GLY A 45 3.01 -4.65 16.53
C GLY A 45 1.55 -4.23 16.35
N PHE A 46 0.95 -4.47 15.18
CA PHE A 46 -0.36 -3.90 14.88
C PHE A 46 -1.49 -4.65 15.60
N LYS A 47 -2.34 -3.90 16.31
CA LYS A 47 -3.57 -4.41 16.94
C LYS A 47 -4.79 -3.86 16.22
N ALA A 48 -5.55 -4.77 15.60
CA ALA A 48 -6.76 -4.44 14.88
C ALA A 48 -7.93 -4.28 15.86
N GLU A 49 -8.76 -3.27 15.63
CA GLU A 49 -10.03 -3.09 16.34
C GLU A 49 -11.18 -3.65 15.49
N PRO A 50 -12.22 -4.31 16.06
CA PRO A 50 -13.35 -4.84 15.29
C PRO A 50 -14.08 -3.80 14.43
N THR A 51 -13.95 -2.52 14.77
CA THR A 51 -14.55 -1.41 14.00
C THR A 51 -13.71 -0.99 12.78
N ASP A 52 -12.47 -1.44 12.67
CA ASP A 52 -11.54 -1.05 11.60
C ASP A 52 -11.99 -1.55 10.23
N ILE A 53 -11.76 -0.68 9.24
CA ILE A 53 -12.04 -0.91 7.83
C ILE A 53 -10.73 -0.77 7.05
N PHE A 54 -10.28 -1.89 6.50
CA PHE A 54 -9.08 -2.00 5.69
C PHE A 54 -9.39 -1.74 4.22
N VAL A 55 -8.77 -0.70 3.68
CA VAL A 55 -8.85 -0.27 2.28
C VAL A 55 -7.64 -0.84 1.54
N CYS A 56 -7.85 -1.98 0.89
CA CYS A 56 -6.80 -2.79 0.31
C CYS A 56 -6.79 -2.67 -1.22
N SER A 57 -5.60 -2.71 -1.81
CA SER A 57 -5.43 -2.79 -3.27
C SER A 57 -4.03 -3.24 -3.62
N ALA A 58 -3.82 -3.87 -4.76
CA ALA A 58 -2.49 -3.87 -5.37
C ALA A 58 -2.11 -2.43 -5.79
N PRO A 59 -0.82 -2.06 -5.78
CA PRO A 59 -0.39 -0.75 -6.27
C PRO A 59 -0.99 -0.47 -7.66
N LYS A 60 -1.44 0.78 -7.86
CA LYS A 60 -1.97 1.28 -9.14
C LYS A 60 -3.31 0.68 -9.60
N SER A 61 -4.01 -0.01 -8.71
CA SER A 61 -5.34 -0.57 -8.97
C SER A 61 -6.51 0.37 -8.57
N GLY A 62 -6.26 1.67 -8.38
CA GLY A 62 -7.31 2.64 -8.02
C GLY A 62 -7.35 3.06 -6.54
N THR A 63 -6.26 2.87 -5.80
CA THR A 63 -6.15 3.18 -4.36
C THR A 63 -6.54 4.60 -4.00
N THR A 64 -6.11 5.60 -4.78
CA THR A 64 -6.44 7.02 -4.54
C THR A 64 -7.95 7.26 -4.59
N TRP A 65 -8.63 6.63 -5.56
CA TRP A 65 -10.08 6.75 -5.74
C TRP A 65 -10.83 6.01 -4.64
N LEU A 66 -10.42 4.76 -4.33
CA LEU A 66 -11.02 4.00 -3.26
C LEU A 66 -10.89 4.72 -1.90
N LYS A 67 -9.69 5.25 -1.58
CA LYS A 67 -9.47 6.04 -0.37
C LYS A 67 -10.43 7.23 -0.28
N ALA A 68 -10.57 8.00 -1.35
CA ALA A 68 -11.45 9.17 -1.39
C ALA A 68 -12.92 8.76 -1.16
N LEU A 69 -13.40 7.72 -1.84
CA LEU A 69 -14.77 7.23 -1.68
C LEU A 69 -15.04 6.71 -0.26
N THR A 70 -14.16 5.86 0.27
CA THR A 70 -14.34 5.32 1.63
C THR A 70 -14.30 6.41 2.68
N PHE A 71 -13.40 7.39 2.52
CA PHE A 71 -13.32 8.55 3.41
C PHE A 71 -14.62 9.35 3.36
N ALA A 72 -15.11 9.71 2.16
CA ALA A 72 -16.34 10.47 1.99
C ALA A 72 -17.55 9.75 2.60
N ILE A 73 -17.66 8.43 2.43
CA ILE A 73 -18.77 7.64 2.98
C ILE A 73 -18.73 7.61 4.51
N VAL A 74 -17.58 7.33 5.12
CA VAL A 74 -17.44 7.20 6.58
C VAL A 74 -17.59 8.56 7.28
N THR A 75 -17.21 9.65 6.61
CA THR A 75 -17.25 11.00 7.17
C THR A 75 -18.43 11.85 6.69
N ARG A 76 -19.39 11.27 5.95
CA ARG A 76 -20.54 11.99 5.36
C ARG A 76 -21.41 12.77 6.35
N THR A 77 -21.40 12.38 7.63
CA THR A 77 -22.15 13.08 8.70
C THR A 77 -21.26 14.02 9.50
N ARG A 78 -19.94 14.02 9.24
CA ARG A 78 -18.95 14.88 9.88
C ARG A 78 -18.63 16.11 9.04
N TYR A 79 -18.67 15.98 7.71
CA TYR A 79 -18.44 17.07 6.77
C TYR A 79 -19.55 17.17 5.74
N ASP A 80 -19.85 18.40 5.35
CA ASP A 80 -20.62 18.69 4.16
C ASP A 80 -19.73 18.59 2.91
N THR A 81 -20.37 18.55 1.74
CA THR A 81 -19.67 18.49 0.45
C THR A 81 -18.72 19.66 0.23
N SER A 82 -18.96 20.82 0.85
CA SER A 82 -18.14 22.04 0.72
C SER A 82 -17.03 22.15 1.77
N THR A 83 -17.05 21.33 2.82
CA THR A 83 -16.09 21.40 3.94
C THR A 83 -15.21 20.16 4.05
N SER A 84 -15.39 19.19 3.15
CA SER A 84 -14.63 17.95 3.16
C SER A 84 -13.12 18.17 3.02
N PRO A 85 -12.28 17.51 3.85
CA PRO A 85 -10.83 17.50 3.69
C PRO A 85 -10.34 17.06 2.31
N LEU A 86 -11.14 16.30 1.55
CA LEU A 86 -10.79 15.89 0.18
C LEU A 86 -10.72 17.05 -0.82
N LEU A 87 -11.24 18.24 -0.47
CA LEU A 87 -11.14 19.44 -1.31
C LEU A 87 -9.77 20.10 -1.23
N SER A 88 -9.03 19.91 -0.13
CA SER A 88 -7.77 20.60 0.15
C SER A 88 -6.58 19.65 0.34
N LYS A 89 -6.83 18.37 0.64
CA LYS A 89 -5.82 17.33 0.85
C LYS A 89 -5.93 16.22 -0.17
N VAL A 90 -4.81 15.58 -0.48
CA VAL A 90 -4.83 14.34 -1.27
C VAL A 90 -5.39 13.20 -0.42
N SER A 91 -6.13 12.27 -1.02
CA SER A 91 -6.76 11.16 -0.27
C SER A 91 -5.78 10.25 0.47
N HIS A 92 -4.51 10.26 0.07
CA HIS A 92 -3.44 9.55 0.78
C HIS A 92 -3.15 10.14 2.17
N ASP A 93 -3.40 11.44 2.37
CA ASP A 93 -3.21 12.12 3.65
C ASP A 93 -4.44 12.00 4.54
N CYS A 94 -5.61 11.65 3.97
CA CYS A 94 -6.86 11.49 4.71
C CYS A 94 -7.03 10.10 5.35
N ILE A 95 -6.34 9.08 4.83
CA ILE A 95 -6.41 7.71 5.34
C ILE A 95 -4.99 7.19 5.58
N PRO A 96 -4.66 6.85 6.84
CA PRO A 96 -3.33 6.35 7.17
C PRO A 96 -3.04 5.04 6.42
N THR A 97 -1.79 4.86 6.06
CA THR A 97 -1.30 3.61 5.48
C THR A 97 -0.72 2.76 6.60
N LEU A 98 -1.02 1.47 6.61
CA LEU A 98 -0.41 0.50 7.50
C LEU A 98 1.11 0.54 7.27
N SER A 99 1.86 1.08 8.23
CA SER A 99 3.30 1.35 8.12
C SER A 99 3.99 1.12 9.47
N ASN A 100 5.32 0.98 9.40
CA ASN A 100 6.36 0.70 10.40
C ASN A 100 6.14 1.04 11.88
N SER A 101 5.25 1.97 12.22
CA SER A 101 5.11 2.40 13.60
C SER A 101 4.31 1.42 14.47
N GLY A 102 3.62 0.43 13.88
CA GLY A 102 2.69 -0.46 14.61
C GLY A 102 1.54 0.30 15.32
N LYS A 103 1.49 1.62 15.14
CA LYS A 103 0.51 2.54 15.67
C LYS A 103 -0.34 3.00 14.49
N LYS A 104 -1.64 3.19 14.74
CA LYS A 104 -2.44 4.04 13.85
C LYS A 104 -1.73 5.39 13.80
N LEU A 105 -1.16 5.71 12.65
CA LEU A 105 -0.63 7.03 12.42
C LEU A 105 -1.77 8.01 12.70
N ASP A 106 -1.55 8.99 13.57
CA ASP A 106 -2.53 10.02 13.96
C ASP A 106 -2.82 11.02 12.82
N ILE A 107 -2.60 10.55 11.59
CA ILE A 107 -2.71 11.29 10.35
C ILE A 107 -4.17 11.14 9.92
N CYS A 108 -5.00 11.99 10.53
CA CYS A 108 -5.80 12.97 9.80
C CYS A 108 -7.08 13.31 10.56
N GLU A 109 -7.63 12.37 11.33
CA GLU A 109 -8.87 12.57 12.09
C GLU A 109 -8.95 11.55 13.24
N PRO A 110 -9.01 12.00 14.51
CA PRO A 110 -9.23 11.11 15.64
C PRO A 110 -10.51 10.28 15.45
N GLY A 111 -10.42 8.97 15.67
CA GLY A 111 -11.59 8.07 15.62
C GLY A 111 -12.12 7.79 14.22
N LEU A 112 -11.30 7.91 13.18
CA LEU A 112 -11.62 7.38 11.85
C LEU A 112 -11.17 5.91 11.74
N PRO A 113 -12.09 4.93 11.55
CA PRO A 113 -11.75 3.52 11.51
C PRO A 113 -11.28 3.09 10.11
N LEU A 114 -10.45 3.91 9.43
CA LEU A 114 -9.98 3.63 8.07
C LEU A 114 -8.47 3.45 8.06
N ILE A 115 -8.02 2.34 7.47
CA ILE A 115 -6.61 2.00 7.31
C ILE A 115 -6.41 1.50 5.90
N SER A 116 -5.35 1.91 5.23
CA SER A 116 -5.05 1.44 3.87
C SER A 116 -3.79 0.60 3.81
N THR A 117 -3.72 -0.36 2.90
CA THR A 117 -2.53 -1.18 2.72
C THR A 117 -2.44 -1.79 1.32
N HIS A 118 -1.20 -2.03 0.88
CA HIS A 118 -0.88 -2.84 -0.29
C HIS A 118 -0.45 -4.27 0.07
N THR A 119 -0.46 -4.61 1.36
CA THR A 119 -0.01 -5.90 1.86
C THR A 119 -0.94 -7.00 1.35
N PRO A 120 -0.41 -8.07 0.74
CA PRO A 120 -1.22 -9.23 0.36
C PRO A 120 -1.97 -9.81 1.56
N TYR A 121 -3.15 -10.37 1.30
CA TYR A 121 -4.06 -10.82 2.37
C TYR A 121 -3.37 -11.78 3.36
N HIS A 122 -2.63 -12.76 2.87
CA HIS A 122 -1.94 -13.73 3.73
C HIS A 122 -0.78 -13.15 4.54
N ALA A 123 -0.28 -11.97 4.17
CA ALA A 123 0.79 -11.26 4.85
C ALA A 123 0.26 -10.16 5.79
N LEU A 124 -1.07 -10.03 5.95
CA LEU A 124 -1.64 -9.09 6.93
C LEU A 124 -1.33 -9.55 8.37
N PRO A 125 -1.33 -8.62 9.35
CA PRO A 125 -1.18 -8.98 10.76
C PRO A 125 -2.25 -9.98 11.19
N LYS A 126 -1.86 -10.98 12.01
CA LYS A 126 -2.80 -11.99 12.53
C LYS A 126 -3.97 -11.36 13.31
N SER A 127 -3.74 -10.21 13.94
CA SER A 127 -4.79 -9.44 14.61
C SER A 127 -5.90 -8.98 13.66
N VAL A 128 -5.59 -8.73 12.39
CA VAL A 128 -6.56 -8.37 11.33
C VAL A 128 -7.24 -9.61 10.77
N LEU A 129 -6.48 -10.71 10.60
CA LEU A 129 -7.02 -11.96 10.04
C LEU A 129 -7.98 -12.69 10.97
N ASN A 130 -7.80 -12.50 12.28
CA ASN A 130 -8.59 -13.17 13.32
C ASN A 130 -9.64 -12.25 13.96
N SER A 131 -9.87 -11.05 13.43
CA SER A 131 -10.86 -10.09 13.94
C SER A 131 -12.05 -9.95 13.00
N ASP A 132 -13.10 -9.28 13.48
CA ASP A 132 -14.27 -8.91 12.68
C ASP A 132 -14.05 -7.62 11.85
N CYS A 133 -12.80 -7.26 11.57
CA CYS A 133 -12.49 -6.09 10.75
C CYS A 133 -13.08 -6.25 9.35
N LYS A 134 -13.52 -5.13 8.77
CA LYS A 134 -14.02 -5.12 7.39
C LYS A 134 -12.85 -4.91 6.43
N VAL A 135 -12.82 -5.67 5.34
CA VAL A 135 -11.83 -5.50 4.27
C VAL A 135 -12.54 -5.13 2.98
N VAL A 136 -12.15 -4.01 2.38
CA VAL A 136 -12.60 -3.55 1.08
C VAL A 136 -11.41 -3.60 0.14
N TYR A 137 -11.46 -4.45 -0.87
CA TYR A 137 -10.40 -4.62 -1.86
C TYR A 137 -10.84 -4.10 -3.24
N ILE A 138 -10.00 -3.32 -3.91
CA ILE A 138 -10.19 -2.96 -5.32
C ILE A 138 -9.13 -3.63 -6.20
N CYS A 139 -9.61 -4.30 -7.26
CA CYS A 139 -8.80 -4.88 -8.31
C CYS A 139 -8.88 -4.02 -9.57
N ARG A 140 -7.83 -4.10 -10.38
CA ARG A 140 -7.83 -3.61 -11.76
C ARG A 140 -7.33 -4.74 -12.67
N GLU A 141 -7.73 -4.70 -13.94
CA GLU A 141 -7.18 -5.61 -14.94
C GLU A 141 -5.63 -5.58 -14.90
N PRO A 142 -4.95 -6.74 -14.86
CA PRO A 142 -3.50 -6.79 -14.61
C PRO A 142 -2.62 -6.03 -15.60
N LYS A 143 -2.92 -6.06 -16.90
CA LYS A 143 -2.14 -5.34 -17.93
C LYS A 143 -2.27 -3.83 -17.73
N ASP A 144 -3.48 -3.39 -17.45
CA ASP A 144 -3.84 -2.01 -17.15
C ASP A 144 -3.13 -1.48 -15.89
N ALA A 145 -3.12 -2.29 -14.83
CA ALA A 145 -2.41 -1.99 -13.58
C ALA A 145 -0.89 -1.91 -13.82
N PHE A 146 -0.35 -2.85 -14.62
CA PHE A 146 1.06 -2.89 -14.99
C PHE A 146 1.50 -1.65 -15.77
N VAL A 147 0.77 -1.26 -16.83
CA VAL A 147 1.05 -0.03 -17.60
C VAL A 147 0.99 1.21 -16.71
N SER A 148 0.00 1.28 -15.80
CA SER A 148 -0.09 2.38 -14.83
C SER A 148 1.11 2.42 -13.89
N LEU A 149 1.60 1.26 -13.45
CA LEU A 149 2.79 1.13 -12.61
C LEU A 149 4.06 1.48 -13.36
N TYR A 150 4.19 1.06 -14.62
CA TYR A 150 5.29 1.46 -15.50
C TYR A 150 5.44 2.98 -15.55
N HIS A 151 4.37 3.69 -15.94
CA HIS A 151 4.44 5.14 -16.07
C HIS A 151 4.65 5.84 -14.73
N PHE A 152 4.14 5.26 -13.64
CA PHE A 152 4.34 5.79 -12.30
C PHE A 152 5.80 5.68 -11.84
N LEU A 153 6.45 4.54 -12.09
CA LEU A 153 7.86 4.34 -11.77
C LEU A 153 8.77 5.12 -12.71
N ALA A 154 8.47 5.18 -14.00
CA ALA A 154 9.25 5.94 -14.98
C ALA A 154 9.33 7.43 -14.62
N LYS A 155 8.24 8.01 -14.11
CA LYS A 155 8.22 9.39 -13.60
C LYS A 155 9.06 9.60 -12.34
N ARG A 156 9.37 8.54 -11.60
CA ARG A 156 10.14 8.56 -10.34
C ARG A 156 11.59 8.11 -10.53
N ALA A 157 11.92 7.54 -11.68
CA ALA A 157 13.26 7.07 -11.97
C ALA A 157 14.22 8.27 -12.08
N PRO A 158 15.40 8.23 -11.43
CA PRO A 158 16.34 9.35 -11.42
C PRO A 158 16.88 9.69 -12.81
N ASN A 159 16.99 8.71 -13.71
CA ASN A 159 17.70 8.87 -15.00
C ASN A 159 16.77 8.98 -16.23
N LYS A 160 15.44 9.03 -16.08
CA LYS A 160 14.44 8.97 -17.19
C LYS A 160 14.58 7.76 -18.15
N GLU A 161 15.52 6.85 -17.90
CA GLU A 161 15.61 5.58 -18.62
C GLU A 161 14.39 4.72 -18.32
N SER A 162 13.95 3.92 -19.30
CA SER A 162 12.78 3.06 -19.14
C SER A 162 13.02 2.11 -17.96
N PRO A 163 12.12 2.06 -16.96
CA PRO A 163 12.27 1.17 -15.83
C PRO A 163 12.00 -0.29 -16.21
N PHE A 164 12.11 -0.68 -17.48
CA PHE A 164 11.97 -2.06 -17.93
C PHE A 164 12.86 -2.26 -19.16
N PRO A 165 13.66 -3.34 -19.23
CA PRO A 165 14.31 -3.73 -20.47
C PRO A 165 13.25 -4.05 -21.53
N GLY A 166 13.37 -3.43 -22.70
CA GLY A 166 12.32 -3.27 -23.72
C GLY A 166 11.71 -4.53 -24.34
N GLU A 167 12.05 -5.74 -23.89
CA GLU A 167 11.48 -6.99 -24.39
C GLU A 167 10.24 -7.43 -23.61
N GLY A 168 10.20 -7.24 -22.28
CA GLY A 168 9.06 -7.67 -21.46
C GLY A 168 7.79 -6.82 -21.64
N PHE A 169 7.91 -5.60 -22.17
CA PHE A 169 6.77 -4.71 -22.42
C PHE A 169 6.04 -5.05 -23.74
N ARG A 170 6.75 -5.63 -24.70
CA ARG A 170 6.21 -5.97 -26.03
C ARG A 170 5.26 -7.17 -26.01
N SER A 171 5.36 -8.04 -25.01
CA SER A 171 4.46 -9.19 -24.86
C SER A 171 3.08 -8.82 -24.29
N PHE A 172 2.87 -7.56 -23.87
CA PHE A 172 1.61 -7.08 -23.29
C PHE A 172 0.81 -6.15 -24.22
N LEU A 173 1.40 -5.70 -25.33
CA LEU A 173 0.75 -4.97 -26.43
C LEU A 173 0.37 -5.96 -27.55
#